data_AF-A0A9R1J325-F1
#
_entry.id   AF-A0A9R1J325-F1
#
_cell.length_a   1.000
_cell.length_b   1.000
_cell.length_c   1.000
_cell.angle_alpha   90.00
_cell.angle_beta   90.00
_cell.angle_gamma   90.00
#
_symmetry.space_group_name_H-M   'P 1'
#
loop_
_entity.id
_entity.type
_entity.pdbx_description
1 polymer ?
#
loop_
_entity_poly.entity_id
_entity_poly.type
_entity_poly.pdbx_seq_one_letter_code
_entity_poly.pdbx_strand_id
1 'polypeptide(L)'
;MPTRYFRDIDVFFVPMYRAIQASLCVNLDLTSGSGCSYAYGEITAHHEFYGDFNVLLFQCGEDDMAEVVDGRLPLLRTWAAVPIYLEPLLIIKLNLSVFTNSDHVNDGHAISFQGDLTFYHDQYEKTICNADHGTVEVQIGYR
;
A
#
# COMPACT_ATOMS: atom_id res chain seq x y z
N MET A 1 -34.31 10.87 17.10
CA MET A 1 -34.13 12.33 16.93
C MET A 1 -33.33 12.56 15.67
N PRO A 2 -33.80 13.35 14.69
CA PRO A 2 -33.04 13.61 13.47
C PRO A 2 -32.05 14.76 13.69
N THR A 3 -30.80 14.58 13.28
CA THR A 3 -29.78 15.63 13.21
C THR A 3 -29.94 16.41 11.91
N ARG A 4 -29.65 17.71 11.97
CA ARG A 4 -30.06 18.77 11.04
C ARG A 4 -29.36 18.79 9.67
N TYR A 5 -28.74 17.70 9.25
CA TYR A 5 -28.07 17.59 7.96
C TYR A 5 -28.47 16.27 7.31
N PHE A 6 -29.35 16.37 6.30
CA PHE A 6 -29.72 15.27 5.41
C PHE A 6 -28.50 14.86 4.57
N ARG A 7 -27.57 14.13 5.17
CA ARG A 7 -26.75 13.16 4.43
C ARG A 7 -27.27 11.80 4.86
N ASP A 8 -28.01 11.17 3.95
CA ASP A 8 -28.30 9.76 4.06
C ASP A 8 -26.94 9.05 4.04
N ILE A 9 -26.48 8.63 5.21
CA ILE A 9 -25.36 7.71 5.31
C ILE A 9 -25.96 6.34 5.05
N ASP A 10 -25.89 5.89 3.80
CA ASP A 10 -26.22 4.52 3.46
C ASP A 10 -25.12 3.61 4.01
N VAL A 11 -25.34 3.08 5.20
CA VAL A 11 -24.46 2.10 5.83
C VAL A 11 -24.72 0.73 5.19
N PHE A 12 -23.99 0.42 4.12
CA PHE A 12 -23.99 -0.93 3.56
C PHE A 12 -23.02 -1.82 4.34
N PHE A 13 -23.57 -2.64 5.23
CA PHE A 13 -22.85 -3.81 5.76
C PHE A 13 -22.72 -4.83 4.64
N VAL A 14 -21.59 -4.82 3.93
CA VAL A 14 -21.23 -5.92 3.03
C VAL A 14 -20.56 -6.98 3.90
N PRO A 15 -21.24 -8.10 4.18
CA PRO A 15 -20.62 -9.13 4.96
C PRO A 15 -19.44 -9.72 4.15
N MET A 16 -18.29 -9.94 4.81
CA MET A 16 -17.04 -10.36 4.17
C MET A 16 -17.18 -11.57 3.23
N TYR A 17 -18.21 -12.41 3.39
CA TYR A 17 -18.50 -13.53 2.49
C TYR A 17 -18.87 -13.12 1.06
N ARG A 18 -19.12 -11.83 0.79
CA ARG A 18 -19.34 -11.25 -0.55
C ARG A 18 -18.30 -10.20 -0.94
N ALA A 19 -17.12 -10.20 -0.30
CA ALA A 19 -15.99 -9.41 -0.73
C ALA A 19 -14.99 -10.32 -1.45
N ILE A 20 -14.53 -9.92 -2.63
CA ILE A 20 -13.34 -10.52 -3.25
C ILE A 20 -12.16 -10.11 -2.38
N GLN A 21 -11.33 -11.08 -2.03
CA GLN A 21 -10.11 -10.80 -1.29
C GLN A 21 -8.97 -10.63 -2.27
N ALA A 22 -8.38 -9.44 -2.28
CA ALA A 22 -7.13 -9.17 -2.97
C ALA A 22 -5.97 -9.54 -2.04
N SER A 23 -5.23 -10.59 -2.38
CA SER A 23 -3.92 -10.85 -1.79
C SER A 23 -2.92 -9.86 -2.38
N LEU A 24 -2.14 -9.21 -1.53
CA LEU A 24 -1.23 -8.13 -1.87
C LEU A 24 0.21 -8.55 -1.60
N CYS A 25 1.07 -8.29 -2.58
CA CYS A 25 2.52 -8.40 -2.43
C CYS A 25 3.14 -7.07 -2.89
N VAL A 26 3.96 -6.46 -2.04
CA VAL A 26 4.71 -5.24 -2.35
C VAL A 26 6.18 -5.61 -2.35
N ASN A 27 6.82 -5.52 -3.52
CA ASN A 27 8.25 -5.71 -3.69
C ASN A 27 8.91 -4.35 -3.97
N LEU A 28 10.10 -4.17 -3.42
CA LEU A 28 10.99 -3.04 -3.63
C LEU A 28 12.22 -3.57 -4.37
N ASP A 29 12.39 -3.13 -5.61
CA ASP A 29 13.61 -3.40 -6.38
C ASP A 29 14.46 -2.13 -6.38
N LEU A 30 15.58 -2.16 -5.67
CA LEU A 30 16.46 -1.01 -5.48
C LEU A 30 17.69 -1.19 -6.35
N THR A 31 18.03 -0.18 -7.17
CA THR A 31 19.09 -0.32 -8.19
C THR A 31 20.51 -0.38 -7.60
N SER A 32 20.70 0.01 -6.33
CA SER A 32 21.97 -0.11 -5.60
C SER A 32 21.97 -1.37 -4.72
N GLY A 33 22.71 -2.38 -5.16
CA GLY A 33 22.79 -3.71 -4.54
C GLY A 33 23.51 -3.78 -3.19
N SER A 34 23.23 -4.90 -2.50
CA SER A 34 23.88 -5.46 -1.30
C SER A 34 24.08 -4.50 -0.12
N GLY A 35 22.97 -4.20 0.57
CA GLY A 35 22.98 -3.59 1.91
C GLY A 35 21.60 -3.76 2.56
N CYS A 36 21.54 -3.72 3.90
CA CYS A 36 20.26 -3.62 4.60
C CYS A 36 19.60 -2.31 4.17
N SER A 37 18.38 -2.39 3.63
CA SER A 37 17.59 -1.21 3.30
C SER A 37 16.54 -1.02 4.38
N TYR A 38 16.26 0.23 4.73
CA TYR A 38 15.28 0.57 5.75
C TYR A 38 14.22 1.47 5.14
N ALA A 39 12.97 1.22 5.49
CA ALA A 39 11.83 1.96 4.98
C ALA A 39 10.96 2.50 6.11
N TYR A 40 10.49 3.73 5.94
CA TYR A 40 9.46 4.32 6.77
C TYR A 40 8.40 4.99 5.91
N GLY A 41 7.27 5.34 6.51
CA GLY A 41 6.11 5.88 5.82
C GLY A 41 4.89 4.97 5.95
N GLU A 42 4.00 5.02 4.96
CA GLU A 42 2.70 4.39 5.00
C GLU A 42 2.33 3.75 3.66
N ILE A 43 1.75 2.54 3.73
CA ILE A 43 1.07 1.91 2.61
C ILE A 43 -0.36 1.59 3.02
N THR A 44 -1.31 2.02 2.20
CA THR A 44 -2.73 1.81 2.45
C THR A 44 -3.44 1.27 1.22
N ALA A 45 -4.39 0.36 1.45
CA ALA A 45 -5.35 -0.09 0.46
C ALA A 45 -6.69 0.60 0.70
N HIS A 46 -7.26 1.16 -0.36
CA HIS A 46 -8.53 1.87 -0.37
C HIS A 46 -9.45 1.24 -1.38
N HIS A 47 -10.73 1.37 -1.12
CA HIS A 47 -11.76 1.16 -2.11
C HIS A 47 -12.39 2.50 -2.44
N GLU A 48 -12.57 2.81 -3.73
CA GLU A 48 -13.06 4.11 -4.22
C GLU A 48 -14.30 4.62 -3.45
N PHE A 49 -15.30 3.74 -3.25
CA PHE A 49 -16.54 4.09 -2.55
C PHE A 49 -16.42 4.21 -1.03
N TYR A 50 -15.42 3.56 -0.42
CA TYR A 50 -15.30 3.54 1.04
C TYR A 50 -14.36 4.61 1.57
N GLY A 51 -13.74 5.42 0.71
CA GLY A 51 -13.08 6.70 1.00
C GLY A 51 -12.20 6.72 2.25
N ASP A 52 -12.83 6.91 3.41
CA ASP A 52 -12.21 7.02 4.73
C ASP A 52 -11.91 5.67 5.41
N PHE A 53 -12.42 4.55 4.90
CA PHE A 53 -12.11 3.21 5.40
C PHE A 53 -10.95 2.61 4.60
N ASN A 54 -9.73 2.89 5.06
CA ASN A 54 -8.50 2.32 4.53
C ASN A 54 -8.08 1.06 5.29
N VAL A 55 -7.50 0.10 4.57
CA VAL A 55 -6.76 -1.00 5.16
C VAL A 55 -5.30 -0.58 5.24
N LEU A 56 -4.77 -0.46 6.46
CA LEU A 56 -3.35 -0.21 6.67
C LEU A 56 -2.56 -1.48 6.35
N LEU A 57 -1.64 -1.38 5.39
CA LEU A 57 -0.78 -2.48 4.95
C LEU A 57 0.62 -2.38 5.56
N PHE A 58 1.12 -1.16 5.77
CA PHE A 58 2.42 -0.90 6.37
C PHE A 58 2.41 0.50 6.99
N GLN A 59 3.04 0.65 8.16
CA GLN A 59 3.27 1.95 8.79
C GLN A 59 4.50 1.90 9.68
N CYS A 60 5.45 2.79 9.42
CA CYS A 60 6.64 3.00 10.25
C CYS A 60 6.96 4.50 10.32
N GLY A 61 7.41 4.96 11.49
CA GLY A 61 7.96 6.31 11.65
C GLY A 61 9.44 6.34 11.25
N GLU A 62 9.98 7.54 11.06
CA GLU A 62 11.41 7.74 10.79
C GLU A 62 12.30 7.20 11.92
N ASP A 63 11.84 7.29 13.18
CA ASP A 63 12.55 6.76 14.35
C ASP A 63 12.46 5.24 14.52
N ASP A 64 11.58 4.57 13.76
CA ASP A 64 11.26 3.13 13.87
C ASP A 64 11.14 2.50 12.48
N MET A 65 12.19 2.67 11.68
CA MET A 65 12.22 2.20 10.30
C MET A 65 12.17 0.67 10.25
N ALA A 66 11.41 0.12 9.30
CA ALA A 66 11.39 -1.31 9.05
C ALA A 66 12.53 -1.73 8.13
N GLU A 67 13.19 -2.83 8.47
CA GLU A 67 14.13 -3.49 7.55
C GLU A 67 13.38 -4.09 6.35
N VAL A 68 13.93 -3.85 5.16
CA VAL A 68 13.51 -4.47 3.91
C VAL A 68 14.29 -5.77 3.74
N VAL A 69 13.59 -6.91 3.81
CA VAL A 69 14.19 -8.25 3.74
C VAL A 69 13.88 -8.87 2.39
N ASP A 70 14.91 -9.31 1.66
CA ASP A 70 14.76 -9.88 0.31
C ASP A 70 13.94 -8.99 -0.65
N GLY A 71 14.11 -7.67 -0.55
CA GLY A 71 13.35 -6.70 -1.34
C GLY A 71 11.87 -6.58 -0.95
N ARG A 72 11.47 -7.07 0.23
CA ARG A 72 10.07 -7.04 0.70
C ARG A 72 9.92 -6.28 2.00
N LEU A 73 8.82 -5.53 2.08
CA LEU A 73 8.41 -4.87 3.31
C LEU A 73 7.66 -5.86 4.22
N PRO A 74 7.88 -5.79 5.55
CA PRO A 74 7.10 -6.54 6.52
C PRO A 74 5.70 -5.94 6.64
N LEU A 75 4.81 -6.29 5.71
CA LEU A 75 3.43 -5.81 5.74
C LEU A 75 2.70 -6.30 6.99
N LEU A 76 1.95 -5.40 7.63
CA LEU A 76 1.04 -5.72 8.74
C LEU A 76 -0.05 -6.71 8.30
N ARG A 77 -0.47 -6.60 7.03
CA ARG A 77 -1.44 -7.48 6.38
C ARG A 77 -1.10 -7.62 4.91
N THR A 78 -1.24 -8.85 4.39
CA THR A 78 -1.00 -9.20 2.99
C THR A 78 -2.29 -9.37 2.18
N TRP A 79 -3.41 -8.85 2.69
CA TRP A 79 -4.70 -8.95 2.01
C TRP A 79 -5.60 -7.75 2.32
N ALA A 80 -6.41 -7.37 1.33
CA ALA A 80 -7.47 -6.38 1.43
C ALA A 80 -8.78 -6.95 0.88
N ALA A 81 -9.90 -6.66 1.53
CA ALA A 81 -11.22 -7.09 1.09
C ALA A 81 -11.88 -5.99 0.25
N VAL A 82 -12.35 -6.34 -0.95
CA VAL A 82 -13.02 -5.45 -1.90
C VAL A 82 -14.44 -5.97 -2.18
N PRO A 83 -15.50 -5.17 -2.00
CA PRO A 83 -16.86 -5.64 -2.26
C PRO A 83 -17.13 -6.02 -3.72
N ILE A 84 -17.83 -7.14 -3.95
CA ILE A 84 -18.05 -7.75 -5.29
C ILE A 84 -18.87 -6.88 -6.27
N TYR A 85 -19.75 -6.01 -5.78
CA TYR A 85 -20.76 -5.34 -6.61
C TYR A 85 -20.29 -4.05 -7.27
N LEU A 86 -19.08 -3.62 -6.94
CA LEU A 86 -18.42 -2.46 -7.48
C LEU A 86 -17.29 -3.03 -8.33
N GLU A 87 -17.11 -2.56 -9.56
CA GLU A 87 -15.91 -2.91 -10.32
C GLU A 87 -14.73 -2.73 -9.36
N PRO A 88 -13.89 -3.77 -9.16
CA PRO A 88 -12.95 -3.86 -8.05
C PRO A 88 -11.82 -2.84 -8.23
N LEU A 89 -12.13 -1.59 -7.91
CA LEU A 89 -11.25 -0.44 -8.03
C LEU A 89 -10.49 -0.33 -6.71
N LEU A 90 -9.53 -1.24 -6.57
CA LEU A 90 -8.61 -1.26 -5.45
C LEU A 90 -7.54 -0.20 -5.70
N ILE A 91 -7.44 0.77 -4.80
CA ILE A 91 -6.45 1.83 -4.87
C ILE A 91 -5.40 1.58 -3.80
N ILE A 92 -4.16 1.36 -4.20
CA ILE A 92 -3.02 1.25 -3.29
C ILE A 92 -2.31 2.60 -3.27
N LYS A 93 -2.27 3.25 -2.11
CA LYS A 93 -1.52 4.49 -1.92
C LYS A 93 -0.20 4.15 -1.24
N LEU A 94 0.88 4.60 -1.86
CA LEU A 94 2.25 4.43 -1.41
C LEU A 94 2.79 5.80 -1.01
N ASN A 95 3.28 5.90 0.21
CA ASN A 95 4.08 7.02 0.67
C ASN A 95 5.23 6.47 1.51
N LEU A 96 6.31 6.11 0.84
CA LEU A 96 7.46 5.47 1.45
C LEU A 96 8.71 6.32 1.25
N SER A 97 9.59 6.26 2.23
CA SER A 97 10.96 6.75 2.14
C SER A 97 11.89 5.59 2.46
N VAL A 98 12.83 5.30 1.57
CA VAL A 98 13.74 4.17 1.66
C VAL A 98 15.18 4.65 1.72
N PHE A 99 15.95 4.12 2.66
CA PHE A 99 17.39 4.35 2.79
C PHE A 99 18.17 3.13 2.34
N THR A 100 19.19 3.36 1.51
CA THR A 100 20.13 2.36 1.01
C THR A 100 21.52 2.58 1.61
N ASN A 101 21.66 2.43 2.93
CA ASN A 101 22.99 2.36 3.58
C ASN A 101 22.90 1.93 5.06
N SER A 102 23.72 0.97 5.48
CA SER A 102 23.81 0.51 6.88
C SER A 102 24.68 1.39 7.78
N ASP A 103 25.59 2.18 7.19
CA ASP A 103 26.73 2.73 7.94
C ASP A 103 26.53 4.20 8.36
N HIS A 104 25.65 4.95 7.69
CA HIS A 104 25.40 6.36 7.98
C HIS A 104 23.92 6.72 7.78
N VAL A 105 23.08 6.34 8.74
CA VAL A 105 21.65 6.76 8.80
C VAL A 105 21.51 8.29 8.74
N ASN A 106 22.55 9.05 9.12
CA ASN A 106 22.56 10.51 9.14
C ASN A 106 23.09 11.18 7.85
N ASP A 107 23.73 10.45 6.93
CA ASP A 107 24.23 11.00 5.65
C ASP A 107 23.51 10.39 4.42
N GLY A 108 22.56 9.46 4.66
CA GLY A 108 21.81 8.80 3.61
C GLY A 108 20.73 9.72 3.02
N HIS A 109 20.74 9.90 1.70
CA HIS A 109 19.59 10.46 1.01
C HIS A 109 18.45 9.43 0.99
N ALA A 110 17.31 9.77 1.61
CA ALA A 110 16.11 8.96 1.50
C ALA A 110 15.54 9.04 0.07
N ILE A 111 15.26 7.89 -0.52
CA ILE A 111 14.58 7.78 -1.81
C ILE A 111 13.08 7.76 -1.51
N SER A 112 12.35 8.75 -2.02
CA SER A 112 10.91 8.82 -1.84
C SER A 112 10.17 8.06 -2.94
N PHE A 113 9.31 7.14 -2.53
CA PHE A 113 8.37 6.41 -3.39
C PHE A 113 6.95 6.83 -3.04
N GLN A 114 6.37 7.70 -3.87
CA GLN A 114 5.03 8.23 -3.66
C GLN A 114 4.15 8.00 -4.89
N GLY A 115 2.90 7.60 -4.66
CA GLY A 115 1.86 7.57 -5.67
C GLY A 115 0.71 6.63 -5.38
N ASP A 116 -0.28 6.65 -6.28
CA ASP A 116 -1.49 5.85 -6.19
C ASP A 116 -1.56 4.84 -7.35
N LEU A 117 -1.78 3.56 -7.04
CA LEU A 117 -2.07 2.50 -8.02
C LEU A 117 -3.54 2.12 -7.95
N THR A 118 -4.27 2.40 -9.01
CA THR A 118 -5.62 1.86 -9.19
C THR A 118 -5.53 0.52 -9.91
N PHE A 119 -6.14 -0.53 -9.39
CA PHE A 119 -6.27 -1.82 -10.06
C PHE A 119 -7.72 -2.01 -10.54
N TYR A 120 -7.89 -2.40 -11.79
CA TYR A 120 -9.17 -2.88 -12.32
C TYR A 120 -9.25 -4.41 -12.21
N HIS A 121 -10.44 -4.99 -12.36
CA HIS A 121 -10.71 -6.42 -12.16
C HIS A 121 -9.82 -7.42 -12.90
N ASP A 122 -9.31 -7.02 -14.06
CA ASP A 122 -8.49 -7.80 -14.99
C ASP A 122 -6.99 -7.51 -14.82
N GLN A 123 -6.62 -6.69 -13.83
CA GLN A 123 -5.24 -6.28 -13.58
C GLN A 123 -4.72 -6.91 -12.30
N TYR A 124 -3.63 -7.66 -12.44
CA TYR A 124 -3.04 -8.44 -11.35
C TYR A 124 -1.66 -7.92 -10.92
N GLU A 125 -1.09 -7.00 -11.67
CA GLU A 125 0.25 -6.46 -11.42
C GLU A 125 0.36 -5.05 -11.95
N LYS A 126 0.92 -4.15 -11.12
CA LYS A 126 1.33 -2.81 -11.54
C LYS A 126 2.60 -2.39 -10.82
N THR A 127 3.43 -1.67 -11.55
CA THR A 127 4.60 -0.99 -11.02
C THR A 127 4.26 0.47 -10.75
N ILE A 128 4.62 1.00 -9.57
CA ILE A 128 4.60 2.45 -9.31
C ILE A 128 6.00 3.02 -9.47
N CYS A 129 6.02 4.28 -9.93
CA CYS A 129 7.15 5.15 -10.22
C CYS A 129 8.56 4.58 -9.97
N ASN A 130 9.27 4.55 -11.08
CA ASN A 130 10.72 4.41 -11.21
C ASN A 130 11.36 5.70 -10.69
N ALA A 131 11.78 5.73 -9.42
CA ALA A 131 12.80 6.69 -9.03
C ALA A 131 14.10 6.27 -9.74
N ASP A 132 15.03 7.19 -10.02
CA ASP A 132 16.33 6.85 -10.65
C ASP A 132 17.11 5.75 -9.88
N HIS A 133 16.67 5.43 -8.66
CA HIS A 133 17.29 4.54 -7.69
C HIS A 133 16.46 3.29 -7.32
N GLY A 134 15.30 3.04 -7.96
CA GLY A 134 14.50 1.82 -7.71
C GLY A 134 13.05 1.88 -8.20
N THR A 135 12.36 0.74 -8.11
CA THR A 135 10.94 0.55 -8.44
C THR A 135 10.19 -0.11 -7.28
N VAL A 136 8.90 0.23 -7.16
CA VAL A 136 7.98 -0.50 -6.28
C VAL A 136 7.00 -1.27 -7.14
N GLU A 137 6.99 -2.58 -6.98
CA GLU A 137 6.07 -3.47 -7.68
C GLU A 137 4.98 -3.92 -6.71
N VAL A 138 3.72 -3.73 -7.12
CA VAL A 138 2.57 -4.21 -6.37
C VAL A 138 1.84 -5.25 -7.20
N GLN A 139 1.78 -6.46 -6.66
CA GLN A 139 1.09 -7.59 -7.23
C GLN A 139 -0.17 -7.89 -6.43
N ILE A 140 -1.27 -8.14 -7.14
CA ILE A 140 -2.57 -8.49 -6.60
C ILE A 140 -3.07 -9.80 -7.17
N GLY A 141 -3.44 -10.71 -6.28
CA GLY A 141 -4.22 -11.91 -6.63
C GLY A 141 -5.63 -11.81 -6.07
N TYR A 142 -6.64 -11.85 -6.92
CA TYR A 142 -8.03 -11.92 -6.50
C TYR A 142 -8.42 -13.37 -6.15
N ARG A 143 -9.12 -13.57 -5.02
CA ARG A 143 -9.70 -14.84 -4.58
C ARG A 143 -11.17 -14.68 -4.22
#